data_AF-A0A2G6DT76-F1
#
_entry.id   AF-A0A2G6DT76-F1
#
_cell.length_a   1.000
_cell.length_b   1.000
_cell.length_c   1.000
_cell.angle_alpha   90.00
_cell.angle_beta   90.00
_cell.angle_gamma   90.00
#
_symmetry.space_group_name_H-M   'P 1'
#
loop_
_entity.id
_entity.type
_entity.pdbx_description
1 polymer ?
#
loop_
_entity_poly.entity_id
_entity_poly.type
_entity_poly.pdbx_seq_one_letter_code
_entity_poly.pdbx_strand_id
1 'polypeptide(L)'
;MSATCQAYTDFILATAATGSYATLVAALLPCHWVYQDVGARLCGAVENIDEHPYGDWIAAYADPEFAAVVDQARQIANTTAESESEGAAVREQMLSAFVQASRYEWMFWDAALHDSRWPIPT
;
A
#
# COMPACT_ATOMS: atom_id res chain seq x y z
N MET A 1 -11.59 4.62 14.07
CA MET A 1 -10.81 4.66 12.81
C MET A 1 -10.59 6.13 12.45
N SER A 2 -9.39 6.53 12.02
CA SER A 2 -9.15 7.92 11.54
C SER A 2 -9.94 8.18 10.25
N ALA A 3 -10.21 9.45 9.93
CA ALA A 3 -10.88 9.81 8.68
C ALA A 3 -10.13 9.30 7.44
N THR A 4 -8.79 9.34 7.47
CA THR A 4 -7.94 8.79 6.41
C THR A 4 -8.07 7.27 6.29
N CYS A 5 -8.02 6.54 7.41
CA CYS A 5 -8.11 5.09 7.39
C CYS A 5 -9.49 4.62 6.88
N GLN A 6 -10.56 5.33 7.24
CA GLN A 6 -11.89 5.10 6.68
C GLN A 6 -11.91 5.37 5.18
N ALA A 7 -11.44 6.54 4.74
CA ALA A 7 -11.44 6.92 3.32
C ALA A 7 -10.62 5.97 2.45
N TYR A 8 -9.47 5.48 2.93
CA TYR A 8 -8.67 4.51 2.20
C TYR A 8 -9.37 3.15 2.11
N THR A 9 -9.95 2.68 3.21
CA THR A 9 -10.73 1.43 3.21
C THR A 9 -11.92 1.51 2.25
N ASP A 10 -12.66 2.61 2.29
CA ASP A 10 -13.80 2.86 1.39
C ASP A 10 -13.37 2.94 -0.07
N PHE A 11 -12.21 3.54 -0.35
CA PHE A 11 -11.63 3.57 -1.69
C PHE A 11 -11.34 2.16 -2.23
N ILE A 12 -10.74 1.28 -1.41
CA ILE A 12 -10.47 -0.11 -1.80
C ILE A 12 -11.78 -0.87 -2.02
N LEU A 13 -12.75 -0.74 -1.10
CA LEU A 13 -14.06 -1.39 -1.22
C LEU A 13 -14.84 -0.91 -2.46
N ALA A 14 -14.86 0.38 -2.73
CA ALA A 14 -15.49 0.95 -3.91
C ALA A 14 -14.79 0.45 -5.21
N THR A 15 -13.47 0.40 -5.21
CA THR A 15 -12.69 -0.14 -6.34
C THR A 15 -13.02 -1.62 -6.56
N ALA A 16 -13.14 -2.42 -5.50
CA ALA A 16 -13.52 -3.82 -5.60
C ALA A 16 -14.96 -4.02 -6.12
N ALA A 17 -15.88 -3.13 -5.74
CA ALA A 17 -17.29 -3.23 -6.11
C ALA A 17 -17.58 -2.75 -7.54
N THR A 18 -16.79 -1.82 -8.06
CA THR A 18 -17.11 -1.10 -9.31
C THR A 18 -16.02 -1.18 -10.39
N GLY A 19 -14.78 -1.51 -10.02
CA GLY A 19 -13.64 -1.59 -10.92
C GLY A 19 -13.43 -2.99 -11.50
N SER A 20 -12.43 -3.10 -12.39
CA SER A 20 -11.94 -4.41 -12.84
C SER A 20 -11.09 -5.09 -11.76
N TYR A 21 -10.93 -6.41 -11.88
CA TYR A 21 -9.99 -7.16 -11.05
C TYR A 21 -8.58 -6.56 -11.10
N ALA A 22 -8.11 -6.16 -12.28
CA ALA A 22 -6.80 -5.53 -12.43
C ALA A 22 -6.68 -4.19 -11.70
N THR A 23 -7.73 -3.37 -11.76
CA THR A 23 -7.76 -2.09 -11.05
C THR A 23 -7.71 -2.32 -9.55
N LEU A 24 -8.41 -3.33 -9.02
CA LEU A 24 -8.34 -3.71 -7.62
C LEU A 24 -6.94 -4.21 -7.21
N VAL A 25 -6.33 -5.08 -8.02
CA VAL A 25 -4.95 -5.54 -7.79
C VAL A 25 -3.99 -4.35 -7.70
N ALA A 26 -4.10 -3.40 -8.64
CA ALA A 26 -3.27 -2.20 -8.63
C ALA A 26 -3.55 -1.28 -7.42
N ALA A 27 -4.80 -1.19 -6.96
CA ALA A 27 -5.19 -0.43 -5.78
C ALA A 27 -4.63 -1.03 -4.47
N LEU A 28 -4.49 -2.36 -4.39
CA LEU A 28 -3.96 -3.06 -3.22
C LEU A 28 -2.43 -3.12 -3.18
N LEU A 29 -1.76 -2.95 -4.32
CA LEU A 29 -0.31 -3.12 -4.40
C LEU A 29 0.49 -2.16 -3.48
N PRO A 30 0.14 -0.87 -3.33
CA PRO A 30 0.90 0.05 -2.47
C PRO A 30 1.01 -0.37 -1.01
N CYS A 31 0.00 -1.01 -0.41
CA CYS A 31 0.08 -1.38 1.01
C CYS A 31 1.15 -2.44 1.31
N HIS A 32 1.50 -3.27 0.33
CA HIS A 32 2.61 -4.21 0.44
C HIS A 32 3.93 -3.53 0.09
N TRP A 33 3.97 -2.86 -1.07
CA TRP A 33 5.21 -2.33 -1.63
C TRP A 33 5.78 -1.17 -0.81
N VAL A 34 4.95 -0.21 -0.38
CA VAL A 34 5.42 0.92 0.43
C VAL A 34 6.03 0.44 1.74
N TYR A 35 5.40 -0.51 2.41
CA TYR A 35 5.90 -1.05 3.67
C TYR A 35 7.22 -1.80 3.49
N GLN A 36 7.33 -2.63 2.44
CA GLN A 36 8.59 -3.34 2.14
C GLN A 36 9.74 -2.37 1.83
N ASP A 37 9.49 -1.33 1.03
CA ASP A 37 10.51 -0.32 0.69
C ASP A 37 10.94 0.47 1.94
N VAL A 38 10.00 0.89 2.78
CA VAL A 38 10.28 1.59 4.04
C VAL A 38 11.06 0.70 5.01
N GLY A 39 10.61 -0.54 5.22
CA GLY A 39 11.28 -1.51 6.09
C GLY A 39 12.71 -1.76 5.67
N ALA A 40 12.95 -2.06 4.38
CA ALA A 40 14.28 -2.29 3.85
C ALA A 40 15.21 -1.06 4.00
N ARG A 41 14.70 0.15 3.75
CA ARG A 41 15.47 1.39 3.92
C ARG A 41 15.84 1.65 5.38
N LEU A 42 14.90 1.46 6.30
CA LEU A 42 15.13 1.67 7.73
C LEU A 42 16.09 0.62 8.30
N CYS A 43 15.98 -0.63 7.87
CA CYS A 43 16.90 -1.70 8.29
C CYS A 43 18.35 -1.39 7.93
N GLY A 44 18.60 -0.71 6.80
CA GLY A 44 19.95 -0.27 6.40
C GLY A 44 20.42 1.04 7.04
N ALA A 45 19.52 1.80 7.70
CA ALA A 45 19.81 3.14 8.22
C ALA A 45 19.83 3.23 9.76
N VAL A 46 19.18 2.31 10.46
CA VAL A 46 19.08 2.32 11.92
C VAL A 46 20.25 1.55 12.54
N GLU A 47 20.93 2.18 13.49
CA GLU A 47 21.93 1.53 14.33
C GLU A 47 21.27 0.78 15.49
N ASN A 48 21.87 -0.34 15.93
CA ASN A 48 21.40 -1.15 17.06
C ASN A 48 19.91 -1.55 16.95
N ILE A 49 19.51 -2.10 15.80
CA ILE A 49 18.12 -2.44 15.51
C ILE A 49 17.49 -3.38 16.56
N ASP A 50 18.28 -4.27 17.15
CA ASP A 50 17.84 -5.21 18.20
C ASP A 50 17.44 -4.52 19.51
N GLU A 51 17.94 -3.30 19.77
CA GLU A 51 17.60 -2.48 20.94
C GLU A 51 16.60 -1.36 20.60
N HIS A 52 16.27 -1.19 19.32
CA HIS A 52 15.43 -0.10 18.85
C HIS A 52 13.96 -0.36 19.19
N PRO A 53 13.19 0.64 19.68
CA PRO A 53 11.79 0.45 20.09
C PRO A 53 10.86 0.01 18.95
N TYR A 54 11.29 0.19 17.70
CA TYR A 54 10.57 -0.27 16.50
C TYR A 54 11.32 -1.37 15.74
N GLY A 55 12.32 -2.02 16.36
CA GLY A 55 13.17 -3.03 15.74
C GLY A 55 12.38 -4.16 15.11
N ASP A 56 11.46 -4.76 15.86
CA ASP A 56 10.58 -5.85 15.38
C ASP A 56 9.75 -5.44 14.15
N TRP A 57 9.22 -4.21 14.15
CA TRP A 57 8.43 -3.69 13.03
C TRP A 57 9.29 -3.52 11.79
N ILE A 58 10.49 -2.92 11.93
CA ILE A 58 11.42 -2.73 10.82
C ILE A 58 11.86 -4.09 10.27
N ALA A 59 12.22 -5.03 11.15
CA ALA A 59 12.65 -6.37 10.78
C ALA A 59 11.56 -7.12 10.00
N ALA A 60 10.30 -7.05 10.45
CA ALA A 60 9.18 -7.71 9.77
C ALA A 60 8.98 -7.22 8.33
N TYR A 61 9.12 -5.92 8.07
CA TYR A 61 8.94 -5.36 6.72
C TYR A 61 10.21 -5.40 5.87
N ALA A 62 11.39 -5.59 6.48
CA ALA A 62 12.64 -5.88 5.80
C ALA A 62 12.85 -7.38 5.52
N ASP A 63 11.96 -8.24 6.02
CA ASP A 63 12.07 -9.69 5.92
C ASP A 63 12.07 -10.16 4.45
N PRO A 64 13.04 -11.00 4.04
CA PRO A 64 13.06 -11.61 2.72
C PRO A 64 11.78 -12.38 2.34
N GLU A 65 11.10 -13.01 3.30
CA GLU A 65 9.82 -13.69 3.07
C GLU A 65 8.72 -12.68 2.73
N PHE A 66 8.67 -11.55 3.43
CA PHE A 66 7.75 -10.47 3.09
C PHE A 66 8.06 -9.86 1.72
N ALA A 67 9.35 -9.66 1.40
CA ALA A 67 9.78 -9.20 0.09
C ALA A 67 9.34 -10.14 -1.04
N ALA A 68 9.38 -11.47 -0.82
CA ALA A 68 8.89 -12.44 -1.78
C ALA A 68 7.37 -12.34 -2.00
N VAL A 69 6.59 -12.04 -0.96
CA VAL A 69 5.13 -11.77 -1.08
C VAL A 69 4.88 -10.50 -1.90
N VAL A 70 5.64 -9.44 -1.66
CA VAL A 70 5.53 -8.19 -2.43
C VAL A 70 5.86 -8.40 -3.90
N ASP A 71 6.92 -9.16 -4.19
CA ASP A 71 7.28 -9.49 -5.57
C ASP A 71 6.22 -10.33 -6.28
N GLN A 72 5.57 -11.27 -5.59
CA GLN A 72 4.42 -11.99 -6.13
C GLN A 72 3.25 -11.04 -6.43
N ALA A 73 2.94 -10.10 -5.54
CA ALA A 73 1.89 -9.10 -5.78
C ALA A 73 2.21 -8.22 -7.01
N ARG A 74 3.47 -7.83 -7.18
CA ARG A 74 3.94 -7.08 -8.37
C ARG A 74 3.81 -7.90 -9.64
N GLN A 75 4.14 -9.19 -9.60
CA GLN A 75 3.95 -10.09 -10.74
C GLN A 75 2.49 -10.23 -11.13
N ILE A 76 1.58 -10.41 -10.16
CA ILE A 76 0.13 -10.46 -10.43
C ILE A 76 -0.34 -9.17 -11.10
N ALA A 77 0.09 -8.00 -10.61
CA ALA A 77 -0.25 -6.72 -11.21
C ALA A 77 0.25 -6.63 -12.68
N ASN A 78 1.50 -7.03 -12.93
CA ASN A 78 2.07 -7.04 -14.29
C ASN A 78 1.32 -7.99 -15.23
N THR A 79 1.10 -9.24 -14.80
CA THR A 79 0.36 -10.23 -15.60
C THR A 79 -1.05 -9.75 -15.93
N THR A 80 -1.72 -9.09 -14.98
CA THR A 80 -3.06 -8.58 -15.23
C THR A 80 -3.05 -7.39 -16.19
N ALA A 81 -2.05 -6.51 -16.10
CA ALA A 81 -1.86 -5.40 -17.03
C ALA A 81 -1.51 -5.84 -18.47
N GLU A 82 -0.90 -7.01 -18.63
CA GLU A 82 -0.51 -7.59 -19.93
C GLU A 82 -1.63 -8.40 -20.59
N SER A 83 -2.70 -8.73 -19.88
CA SER A 83 -3.81 -9.50 -20.43
C SER A 83 -4.43 -8.80 -21.64
N GLU A 84 -4.54 -9.48 -22.78
CA GLU A 84 -5.11 -8.93 -24.02
C GLU A 84 -6.56 -8.44 -23.87
N SER A 85 -7.27 -8.92 -22.85
CA SER A 85 -8.62 -8.45 -22.49
C SER A 85 -8.64 -7.02 -21.95
N GLU A 86 -7.50 -6.53 -21.45
CA GLU A 86 -7.36 -5.25 -20.78
C GLU A 86 -6.74 -4.24 -21.75
N GLY A 87 -7.60 -3.50 -22.45
CA GLY A 87 -7.19 -2.42 -23.34
C GLY A 87 -6.44 -1.30 -22.60
N ALA A 88 -5.85 -0.37 -23.35
CA ALA A 88 -5.07 0.77 -22.79
C ALA A 88 -5.81 1.53 -21.68
N ALA A 89 -7.15 1.65 -21.79
CA ALA A 89 -7.99 2.29 -20.78
C ALA A 89 -7.92 1.62 -19.40
N VAL A 90 -7.80 0.29 -19.32
CA VAL A 90 -7.74 -0.40 -18.02
C VAL A 90 -6.38 -0.19 -17.37
N ARG A 91 -5.29 -0.20 -18.15
CA ARG A 91 -3.95 0.15 -17.64
C ARG A 91 -3.88 1.57 -17.07
N GLU A 92 -4.59 2.52 -17.68
CA GLU A 92 -4.74 3.88 -17.11
C GLU A 92 -5.51 3.87 -15.79
N GLN A 93 -6.56 3.06 -15.67
CA GLN A 93 -7.32 2.89 -14.42
C GLN A 93 -6.46 2.24 -13.33
N MET A 94 -5.69 1.20 -13.67
CA MET A 94 -4.73 0.57 -12.75
C MET A 94 -3.71 1.59 -12.22
N LEU A 95 -3.11 2.38 -13.11
CA LEU A 95 -2.16 3.43 -12.72
C LEU A 95 -2.81 4.47 -11.81
N SER A 96 -4.01 4.93 -12.17
CA SER A 96 -4.77 5.89 -11.35
C SER A 96 -5.06 5.33 -9.95
N ALA A 97 -5.49 4.08 -9.87
CA ALA A 97 -5.79 3.40 -8.60
C ALA A 97 -4.53 3.21 -7.74
N PHE A 98 -3.42 2.79 -8.34
CA PHE A 98 -2.12 2.65 -7.66
C PHE A 98 -1.64 3.99 -7.09
N VAL A 99 -1.69 5.06 -7.89
CA VAL A 99 -1.30 6.42 -7.46
C VAL A 99 -2.19 6.91 -6.33
N GLN A 100 -3.50 6.66 -6.42
CA GLN A 100 -4.45 7.08 -5.39
C GLN A 100 -4.24 6.32 -4.07
N ALA A 101 -4.06 5.00 -4.12
CA ALA A 101 -3.70 4.20 -2.95
C ALA A 101 -2.37 4.66 -2.33
N SER A 102 -1.35 4.97 -3.15
CA SER A 102 -0.07 5.51 -2.66
C SER A 102 -0.21 6.85 -1.93
N ARG A 103 -1.13 7.72 -2.39
CA ARG A 103 -1.47 8.96 -1.67
C ARG A 103 -2.14 8.66 -0.33
N TYR A 104 -3.02 7.67 -0.27
CA TYR A 104 -3.64 7.25 0.99
C TYR A 104 -2.62 6.65 1.97
N GLU A 105 -1.64 5.88 1.49
CA GLU A 105 -0.52 5.41 2.34
C GLU A 105 0.23 6.60 2.95
N TRP A 106 0.60 7.58 2.15
CA TRP A 106 1.25 8.80 2.66
C TRP A 106 0.38 9.52 3.71
N MET A 107 -0.91 9.69 3.42
CA MET A 107 -1.85 10.31 4.35
C MET A 107 -2.05 9.48 5.62
N PHE A 108 -1.92 8.14 5.55
CA PHE A 108 -2.04 7.26 6.70
C PHE A 108 -0.88 7.49 7.68
N TRP A 109 0.35 7.59 7.16
CA TRP A 109 1.52 7.99 7.95
C TRP A 109 1.38 9.39 8.55
N ASP A 110 0.93 10.35 7.74
CA ASP A 110 0.70 11.73 8.18
C ASP A 110 -0.36 11.82 9.30
N ALA A 111 -1.46 11.07 9.15
CA ALA A 111 -2.53 11.05 10.14
C ALA A 111 -2.07 10.47 11.49
N ALA A 112 -1.19 9.47 11.48
CA ALA A 112 -0.60 8.92 12.70
C ALA A 112 0.36 9.91 13.37
N LEU A 113 1.17 10.64 12.59
CA LEU A 113 2.12 11.62 13.09
C LEU A 113 1.42 12.86 13.72
N HIS A 114 0.33 13.31 13.11
CA HIS A 114 -0.39 14.52 13.53
C HIS A 114 -1.66 14.26 14.35
N ASP A 115 -1.91 13.02 14.79
CA ASP A 115 -3.13 12.58 15.50
C ASP A 115 -4.42 13.07 14.81
N SER A 116 -4.47 12.92 13.49
CA SER A 116 -5.61 13.36 12.69
C SER A 116 -6.84 12.49 12.95
N ARG A 117 -7.73 12.98 13.81
CA ARG A 117 -9.02 12.37 14.14
C ARG A 117 -10.15 13.02 13.36
N TRP A 118 -11.33 12.42 13.45
CA TRP A 118 -12.54 13.09 13.00
C TRP A 118 -12.69 14.43 13.74
N PRO A 119 -12.91 15.54 13.03
CA PRO A 119 -13.05 16.86 13.65
C PRO A 119 -14.39 17.03 14.37
N ILE A 120 -15.32 16.09 14.17
CA ILE A 120 -16.62 16.00 14.82
C ILE A 120 -16.73 14.66 15.57
N PRO A 121 -17.53 14.59 16.66
CA PRO A 121 -17.79 13.34 17.34
C PRO A 121 -18.40 12.30 16.39
N THR A 122 -17.85 11.09 16.41
CA THR A 122 -18.43 9.91 15.75
C THR A 122 -19.55 9.30 16.57
#